data_AF-A0A166III3-F1
#
_entry.id   AF-A0A166III3-F1
#
_cell.length_a   1.000
_cell.length_b   1.000
_cell.length_c   1.000
_cell.angle_alpha   90.00
_cell.angle_beta   90.00
_cell.angle_gamma   90.00
#
_symmetry.space_group_name_H-M   'P 1'
#
loop_
_entity.id
_entity.type
_entity.pdbx_description
1 polymer ?
#
loop_
_entity_poly.entity_id
_entity_poly.type
_entity_poly.pdbx_seq_one_letter_code
_entity_poly.pdbx_strand_id
1 'polypeptide(L)'
;MQVESPVKRIRLNGNEAPGDATTTAAYAGASSGNLSLPTSALLHKQMHSRSLIRRLPTELLLVIFSIVAIDAKPLLRVAGHYPVRMCDVPWLVIPSVCRWWRRTADLCPELWTVINFFTQESTDKLLDQSGGHLLDLVYCTGPSPNVSSDAAAYFHAIDKHPLLRAKSVKFVSEELSNEDRETVVAWERLFASSRVLTHILSNPGPQVVSLDLTYNLDFEEMSELVEPRPAPDIDVCHKTMSSSDYPRLQHIRLHNWISITSDDLFVRLPLSSLTLSDGVMFYSLTEFLDMLARLPSLQSLIIYDGDDSLFRDSISDLNAISDALLRHSRNPGSVVLPNLRLLKLTIARRDSTVTCAIS
;
A
#
# COMPACT_ATOMS: atom_id res chain seq x y z
N MET A 1 4.93 33.84 29.95
CA MET A 1 3.62 34.15 29.34
C MET A 1 2.99 32.84 28.89
N GLN A 2 2.08 32.31 29.69
CA GLN A 2 1.29 31.13 29.33
C GLN A 2 0.10 31.61 28.49
N VAL A 3 -0.01 31.09 27.27
CA VAL A 3 -1.16 31.32 26.40
C VAL A 3 -1.97 30.04 26.44
N GLU A 4 -3.02 30.03 27.25
CA GLU A 4 -4.06 29.01 27.24
C GLU A 4 -4.87 29.16 25.95
N SER A 5 -4.95 28.09 25.16
CA SER A 5 -5.77 28.02 23.95
C SER A 5 -7.15 27.43 24.29
N PRO A 6 -8.26 28.05 23.86
CA PRO A 6 -9.60 27.59 24.20
C PRO A 6 -10.04 26.43 23.31
N VAL A 7 -10.18 25.24 23.90
CA VAL A 7 -10.85 24.09 23.30
C VAL A 7 -12.36 24.38 23.21
N LYS A 8 -12.83 24.77 22.02
CA LYS A 8 -14.26 24.78 21.70
C LYS A 8 -14.76 23.34 21.56
N ARG A 9 -15.35 22.79 22.62
CA ARG A 9 -16.20 21.59 22.56
C ARG A 9 -17.46 21.89 21.76
N ILE A 10 -17.62 21.24 20.62
CA ILE A 10 -18.90 21.12 19.93
C ILE A 10 -19.78 20.18 20.78
N ARG A 11 -20.78 20.76 21.45
CA ARG A 11 -21.87 20.01 22.11
C ARG A 11 -22.79 19.48 21.01
N LEU A 12 -22.84 18.17 20.84
CA LEU A 12 -23.98 17.51 20.22
C LEU A 12 -25.09 17.43 21.28
N ASN A 13 -26.14 18.23 21.10
CA ASN A 13 -27.35 18.17 21.90
C ASN A 13 -28.11 16.87 21.57
N GLY A 14 -27.87 15.82 22.35
CA GLY A 14 -28.79 14.70 22.50
C GLY A 14 -29.84 15.07 23.55
N ASN A 15 -31.07 15.35 23.11
CA ASN A 15 -32.23 15.46 23.97
C ASN A 15 -32.60 14.06 24.48
N GLU A 16 -32.16 13.71 25.68
CA GLU A 16 -32.75 12.64 26.48
C GLU A 16 -33.81 13.25 27.39
N ALA A 17 -35.07 12.88 27.17
CA ALA A 17 -36.16 13.14 28.09
C ALA A 17 -36.29 11.96 29.07
N PRO A 18 -36.44 12.19 30.39
CA PRO A 18 -36.76 11.14 31.33
C PRO A 18 -38.28 11.01 31.44
N GLY A 19 -38.78 9.78 31.29
CA GLY A 19 -40.20 9.47 31.42
C GLY A 19 -40.39 8.16 32.17
N ASP A 20 -40.35 8.23 33.50
CA ASP A 20 -40.97 7.23 34.38
C ASP A 20 -42.49 7.44 34.37
N ALA A 21 -43.26 6.39 34.11
CA ALA A 21 -44.62 6.24 34.62
C ALA A 21 -45.10 4.78 34.50
N THR A 22 -45.19 4.14 35.66
CA THR A 22 -46.03 3.00 36.00
C THR A 22 -47.47 3.23 35.55
N THR A 23 -48.13 2.28 34.84
CA THR A 23 -49.59 2.08 34.93
C THR A 23 -49.98 0.67 34.47
N THR A 24 -50.54 -0.08 35.41
CA THR A 24 -51.28 -1.33 35.28
C THR A 24 -52.65 -1.06 34.62
N ALA A 25 -53.03 -1.83 33.60
CA ALA A 25 -54.45 -2.05 33.28
C ALA A 25 -54.63 -3.31 32.42
N ALA A 26 -55.37 -4.27 32.99
CA ALA A 26 -55.92 -5.41 32.28
C ALA A 26 -57.00 -4.95 31.29
N TYR A 27 -56.98 -5.48 30.07
CA TYR A 27 -58.18 -5.59 29.24
C TYR A 27 -58.11 -6.87 28.41
N ALA A 28 -58.94 -7.83 28.80
CA ALA A 28 -59.36 -8.95 27.97
C ALA A 28 -60.26 -8.41 26.85
N GLY A 29 -59.93 -8.77 25.61
CA GLY A 29 -60.70 -8.40 24.43
C GLY A 29 -60.41 -9.37 23.30
N ALA A 30 -61.13 -10.49 23.29
CA ALA A 30 -61.14 -11.44 22.20
C ALA A 30 -61.70 -10.75 20.95
N SER A 31 -60.88 -10.66 19.89
CA SER A 31 -61.31 -10.29 18.55
C SER A 31 -60.75 -11.31 17.55
N SER A 32 -61.63 -12.20 17.12
CA SER A 32 -61.40 -13.23 16.12
C SER A 32 -61.32 -12.58 14.73
N GLY A 33 -60.18 -11.98 14.42
CA GLY A 33 -59.86 -11.49 13.08
C GLY A 33 -59.19 -12.59 12.26
N ASN A 34 -59.84 -13.01 11.17
CA ASN A 34 -59.29 -13.94 10.18
C ASN A 34 -58.00 -13.34 9.56
N LEU A 35 -56.85 -13.73 10.11
CA LEU A 35 -55.53 -13.46 9.57
C LEU A 35 -55.32 -14.29 8.31
N SER A 36 -55.66 -13.72 7.15
CA SER A 36 -55.14 -14.17 5.87
C SER A 36 -53.62 -14.06 5.90
N LEU A 37 -52.96 -15.17 6.21
CA LEU A 37 -51.50 -15.32 6.14
C LEU A 37 -51.02 -14.84 4.76
N PRO A 38 -50.04 -13.92 4.70
CA PRO A 38 -49.63 -13.31 3.45
C PRO A 38 -48.92 -14.37 2.59
N THR A 39 -49.50 -14.67 1.44
CA THR A 39 -49.02 -15.61 0.41
C THR A 39 -47.56 -15.34 0.00
N SER A 40 -47.05 -14.13 0.24
CA SER A 40 -45.67 -13.73 0.01
C SER A 40 -44.65 -14.49 0.89
N ALA A 41 -45.01 -14.88 2.11
CA ALA A 41 -44.10 -15.62 3.00
C ALA A 41 -43.84 -17.06 2.51
N LEU A 42 -44.85 -17.70 1.88
CA LEU A 42 -44.72 -19.04 1.29
C LEU A 42 -43.89 -19.01 0.00
N LEU A 43 -44.07 -18.01 -0.85
CA LEU A 43 -43.26 -17.83 -2.07
C LEU A 43 -41.79 -17.54 -1.75
N HIS A 44 -41.51 -16.74 -0.73
CA HIS A 44 -40.13 -16.46 -0.30
C HIS A 44 -39.43 -17.75 0.17
N LYS A 45 -40.14 -18.63 0.89
CA LYS A 45 -39.60 -19.91 1.37
C LYS A 45 -39.28 -20.88 0.23
N GLN A 46 -40.02 -20.83 -0.88
CA GLN A 46 -39.84 -21.72 -2.03
C GLN A 46 -38.76 -21.25 -3.02
N MET A 47 -38.47 -19.94 -3.09
CA MET A 47 -37.36 -19.44 -3.90
C MET A 47 -35.99 -19.67 -3.24
N HIS A 48 -35.93 -19.66 -1.91
CA HIS A 48 -34.69 -19.87 -1.15
C HIS A 48 -34.12 -21.30 -1.24
N SER A 49 -34.92 -22.28 -1.68
CA SER A 49 -34.49 -23.68 -1.86
C SER A 49 -33.83 -23.98 -3.21
N ARG A 50 -33.79 -23.01 -4.14
CA ARG A 50 -33.31 -23.23 -5.52
C ARG A 50 -31.90 -22.71 -5.82
N SER A 51 -31.28 -21.95 -4.92
CA SER A 51 -29.91 -21.50 -5.18
C SER A 51 -28.94 -22.67 -5.02
N LEU A 52 -28.39 -23.14 -6.14
CA LEU A 52 -27.39 -24.22 -6.17
C LEU A 52 -26.20 -23.92 -5.25
N ILE A 53 -25.86 -22.63 -5.09
CA ILE A 53 -24.74 -22.18 -4.26
C ILE A 53 -24.93 -22.51 -2.77
N ARG A 54 -26.18 -22.57 -2.29
CA ARG A 54 -26.48 -22.92 -0.88
C ARG A 54 -26.32 -24.40 -0.58
N ARG A 55 -26.18 -25.23 -1.63
CA ARG A 55 -25.96 -26.68 -1.50
C ARG A 55 -24.48 -27.04 -1.55
N LEU A 56 -23.60 -26.06 -1.78
CA LEU A 56 -22.17 -26.29 -1.74
C LEU A 56 -21.75 -26.62 -0.29
N PRO A 57 -20.98 -27.69 -0.08
CA PRO A 57 -20.25 -27.89 1.16
C PRO A 57 -19.38 -26.68 1.50
N THR A 58 -19.22 -26.40 2.79
CA THR A 58 -18.43 -25.26 3.30
C THR A 58 -16.99 -25.30 2.77
N GLU A 59 -16.42 -26.49 2.63
CA GLU A 59 -15.06 -26.71 2.13
C GLU A 59 -14.89 -26.23 0.69
N LEU A 60 -15.87 -26.51 -0.17
CA LEU A 60 -15.84 -26.00 -1.55
C LEU A 60 -15.99 -24.48 -1.60
N LEU A 61 -16.79 -23.92 -0.69
CA LEU A 61 -16.95 -22.48 -0.61
C LEU A 61 -15.66 -21.79 -0.12
N LEU A 62 -14.94 -22.39 0.83
CA LEU A 62 -13.62 -21.93 1.27
C LEU A 62 -12.61 -21.94 0.12
N VAL A 63 -12.57 -23.01 -0.67
CA VAL A 63 -11.68 -23.09 -1.84
C VAL A 63 -11.99 -21.98 -2.85
N ILE A 64 -13.28 -21.72 -3.12
CA ILE A 64 -13.69 -20.60 -3.98
C ILE A 64 -13.22 -19.27 -3.40
N PHE A 65 -13.39 -19.05 -2.10
CA PHE A 65 -12.97 -17.82 -1.44
C PHE A 65 -11.44 -17.62 -1.49
N SER A 66 -10.66 -18.67 -1.26
CA SER A 66 -9.19 -18.62 -1.38
C SER A 66 -8.76 -18.30 -2.81
N ILE A 67 -9.40 -18.88 -3.83
CA ILE A 67 -9.10 -18.56 -5.25
C ILE A 67 -9.41 -17.09 -5.53
N VAL A 68 -10.59 -16.60 -5.14
CA VAL A 68 -10.97 -15.19 -5.34
C VAL A 68 -10.02 -14.25 -4.59
N ALA A 69 -9.58 -14.62 -3.38
CA ALA A 69 -8.59 -13.87 -2.63
C ALA A 69 -7.26 -13.77 -3.38
N ILE A 70 -6.76 -14.88 -3.93
CA ILE A 70 -5.52 -14.96 -4.70
C ILE A 70 -5.61 -14.12 -5.98
N ASP A 71 -6.70 -14.26 -6.73
CA ASP A 71 -6.91 -13.55 -8.00
C ASP A 71 -7.06 -12.03 -7.82
N ALA A 72 -7.53 -11.59 -6.65
CA ALA A 72 -7.61 -10.17 -6.33
C ALA A 72 -6.27 -9.56 -5.91
N LYS A 73 -5.27 -10.36 -5.47
CA LYS A 73 -3.98 -9.82 -5.01
C LYS A 73 -3.29 -8.94 -6.06
N PRO A 74 -3.19 -9.32 -7.36
CA PRO A 74 -2.65 -8.44 -8.39
C PRO A 74 -3.39 -7.11 -8.51
N LEU A 75 -4.72 -7.11 -8.40
CA LEU A 75 -5.54 -5.89 -8.47
C LEU A 75 -5.24 -4.95 -7.30
N LEU A 76 -5.12 -5.51 -6.10
CA LEU A 76 -4.79 -4.74 -4.90
C LEU A 76 -3.33 -4.27 -4.89
N ARG A 77 -2.43 -5.03 -5.52
CA ARG A 77 -1.04 -4.61 -5.74
C ARG A 77 -0.93 -3.44 -6.70
N VAL A 78 -1.89 -3.20 -7.59
CA VAL A 78 -1.91 -2.01 -8.44
C VAL A 78 -2.79 -0.89 -7.86
N ALA A 79 -3.36 -1.09 -6.67
CA ALA A 79 -4.08 -0.04 -5.95
C ALA A 79 -3.18 1.19 -5.75
N GLY A 80 -3.76 2.38 -5.94
CA GLY A 80 -3.04 3.65 -5.93
C GLY A 80 -2.55 4.10 -7.32
N HIS A 81 -2.38 3.19 -8.29
CA HIS A 81 -2.15 3.58 -9.70
C HIS A 81 -3.44 3.56 -10.51
N TYR A 82 -4.38 2.70 -10.13
CA TYR A 82 -5.69 2.59 -10.76
C TYR A 82 -6.79 2.60 -9.70
N PRO A 83 -7.98 3.16 -10.01
CA PRO A 83 -9.11 3.13 -9.10
C PRO A 83 -9.56 1.70 -8.87
N VAL A 84 -9.45 1.23 -7.62
CA VAL A 84 -9.99 -0.06 -7.20
C VAL A 84 -11.45 0.13 -6.85
N ARG A 85 -12.36 -0.64 -7.47
CA ARG A 85 -13.77 -0.58 -7.12
C ARG A 85 -14.01 -1.45 -5.89
N MET A 86 -15.02 -1.12 -5.09
CA MET A 86 -15.38 -1.97 -3.94
C MET A 86 -15.67 -3.42 -4.34
N CYS A 87 -16.16 -3.67 -5.57
CA CYS A 87 -16.39 -5.02 -6.08
C CYS A 87 -15.11 -5.82 -6.36
N ASP A 88 -13.96 -5.16 -6.43
CA ASP A 88 -12.66 -5.78 -6.66
C ASP A 88 -11.98 -6.21 -5.34
N VAL A 89 -12.63 -5.95 -4.19
CA VAL A 89 -12.10 -6.22 -2.83
C VAL A 89 -12.84 -7.42 -2.20
N PRO A 90 -12.28 -8.64 -2.24
CA PRO A 90 -13.00 -9.86 -1.88
C PRO A 90 -13.55 -9.86 -0.45
N TRP A 91 -12.80 -9.34 0.52
CA TRP A 91 -13.22 -9.31 1.93
C TRP A 91 -14.35 -8.31 2.23
N LEU A 92 -14.67 -7.41 1.29
CA LEU A 92 -15.87 -6.58 1.37
C LEU A 92 -17.05 -7.27 0.69
N VAL A 93 -16.82 -7.81 -0.52
CA VAL A 93 -17.88 -8.38 -1.36
C VAL A 93 -18.39 -9.69 -0.79
N ILE A 94 -17.51 -10.64 -0.49
CA ILE A 94 -17.90 -12.00 -0.11
C ILE A 94 -18.74 -12.00 1.19
N PRO A 95 -18.34 -11.30 2.26
CA PRO A 95 -19.13 -11.26 3.49
C PRO A 95 -20.45 -10.48 3.37
N SER A 96 -20.67 -9.74 2.28
CA SER A 96 -21.90 -8.97 2.04
C SER A 96 -23.03 -9.82 1.44
N VAL A 97 -22.72 -10.96 0.79
CA VAL A 97 -23.70 -11.76 0.03
C VAL A 97 -24.80 -12.35 0.91
N CYS A 98 -24.45 -13.10 1.96
CA CYS A 98 -25.40 -13.64 2.93
C CYS A 98 -24.72 -14.01 4.25
N ARG A 99 -25.52 -14.29 5.29
CA ARG A 99 -25.01 -14.67 6.63
C ARG A 99 -24.11 -15.91 6.60
N TRP A 100 -24.43 -16.90 5.76
CA TRP A 100 -23.64 -18.13 5.65
C TRP A 100 -22.28 -17.87 4.98
N TRP A 101 -22.25 -17.05 3.93
CA TRP A 101 -21.01 -16.63 3.27
C TRP A 101 -20.12 -15.84 4.20
N ARG A 102 -20.68 -14.91 4.99
CA ARG A 102 -19.93 -14.18 6.02
C ARG A 102 -19.25 -15.11 7.01
N ARG A 103 -20.00 -16.03 7.63
CA ARG A 103 -19.44 -17.01 8.57
C ARG A 103 -18.37 -17.90 7.92
N THR A 104 -18.54 -18.23 6.65
CA THR A 104 -17.54 -19.03 5.92
C THR A 104 -16.31 -18.21 5.57
N ALA A 105 -16.47 -16.92 5.24
CA ALA A 105 -15.37 -16.00 4.98
C ALA A 105 -14.51 -15.78 6.24
N ASP A 106 -15.14 -15.70 7.42
CA ASP A 106 -14.45 -15.62 8.71
C ASP A 106 -13.54 -16.86 8.95
N LEU A 107 -13.77 -17.98 8.24
CA LEU A 107 -12.95 -19.20 8.28
C LEU A 107 -11.88 -19.27 7.18
N CYS A 108 -11.77 -18.27 6.30
CA CYS A 108 -10.81 -18.22 5.19
C CYS A 108 -9.77 -17.11 5.44
N PRO A 109 -8.61 -17.43 6.03
CA PRO A 109 -7.59 -16.43 6.38
C PRO A 109 -7.09 -15.63 5.19
N GLU A 110 -7.00 -16.23 4.00
CA GLU A 110 -6.44 -15.59 2.80
C GLU A 110 -7.17 -14.30 2.44
N LEU A 111 -8.48 -14.23 2.69
CA LEU A 111 -9.30 -13.03 2.47
C LEU A 111 -8.85 -11.85 3.32
N TRP A 112 -8.26 -12.11 4.49
CA TRP A 112 -7.93 -11.10 5.50
C TRP A 112 -6.43 -10.77 5.52
N THR A 113 -5.63 -11.36 4.63
CA THR A 113 -4.16 -11.15 4.61
C THR A 113 -3.72 -9.83 3.96
N VAL A 114 -4.59 -9.16 3.18
CA VAL A 114 -4.27 -7.87 2.57
C VAL A 114 -4.88 -6.76 3.42
N ILE A 115 -4.05 -5.95 4.05
CA ILE A 115 -4.47 -4.89 4.97
C ILE A 115 -4.35 -3.55 4.26
N ASN A 116 -5.49 -2.88 4.04
CA ASN A 116 -5.52 -1.47 3.70
C ASN A 116 -6.11 -0.69 4.89
N PHE A 117 -5.48 0.42 5.25
CA PHE A 117 -5.76 1.20 6.44
C PHE A 117 -6.91 2.20 6.23
N PHE A 118 -8.08 1.77 5.77
CA PHE A 118 -9.19 2.68 5.43
C PHE A 118 -9.80 3.39 6.65
N THR A 119 -10.12 2.61 7.66
CA THR A 119 -10.68 3.08 8.93
C THR A 119 -10.10 2.23 10.05
N GLN A 120 -10.10 2.76 11.26
CA GLN A 120 -9.65 2.03 12.45
C GLN A 120 -10.41 0.71 12.62
N GLU A 121 -11.76 0.74 12.56
CA GLU A 121 -12.61 -0.44 12.74
C GLU A 121 -12.35 -1.52 11.69
N SER A 122 -12.26 -1.15 10.41
CA SER A 122 -12.00 -2.11 9.34
C SER A 122 -10.60 -2.71 9.46
N THR A 123 -9.60 -1.88 9.76
CA THR A 123 -8.21 -2.32 9.97
C THR A 123 -8.11 -3.30 11.12
N ASP A 124 -8.72 -2.99 12.27
CA ASP A 124 -8.72 -3.86 13.43
C ASP A 124 -9.36 -5.20 13.12
N LYS A 125 -10.51 -5.20 12.44
CA LYS A 125 -11.17 -6.42 12.01
C LYS A 125 -10.29 -7.25 11.08
N LEU A 126 -9.65 -6.63 10.08
CA LEU A 126 -8.75 -7.34 9.16
C LEU A 126 -7.57 -7.96 9.91
N LEU A 127 -6.95 -7.21 10.82
CA LEU A 127 -5.82 -7.69 11.63
C LEU A 127 -6.23 -8.85 12.54
N ASP A 128 -7.39 -8.77 13.18
CA ASP A 128 -7.89 -9.81 14.07
C ASP A 128 -8.24 -11.08 13.29
N GLN A 129 -8.91 -10.95 12.15
CA GLN A 129 -9.29 -12.08 11.27
C GLN A 129 -8.09 -12.72 10.57
N SER A 130 -7.04 -11.94 10.30
CA SER A 130 -5.79 -12.46 9.73
C SER A 130 -5.00 -13.36 10.70
N GLY A 131 -5.35 -13.37 11.99
CA GLY A 131 -4.74 -14.24 13.00
C GLY A 131 -3.21 -14.09 13.06
N GLY A 132 -2.47 -15.20 12.87
CA GLY A 132 -1.01 -15.22 12.83
C GLY A 132 -0.42 -15.21 11.41
N HIS A 133 -1.23 -15.04 10.36
CA HIS A 133 -0.77 -15.15 8.99
C HIS A 133 0.13 -13.97 8.59
N LEU A 134 0.98 -14.20 7.59
CA LEU A 134 1.77 -13.14 6.97
C LEU A 134 0.87 -12.17 6.21
N LEU A 135 1.22 -10.88 6.27
CA LEU A 135 0.39 -9.78 5.78
C LEU A 135 0.97 -9.13 4.53
N ASP A 136 0.09 -8.75 3.62
CA ASP A 136 0.39 -7.83 2.53
C ASP A 136 -0.17 -6.46 2.95
N LEU A 137 0.68 -5.57 3.46
CA LEU A 137 0.29 -4.23 3.93
C LEU A 137 0.26 -3.26 2.75
N VAL A 138 -0.83 -2.52 2.60
CA VAL A 138 -1.03 -1.55 1.52
C VAL A 138 -1.45 -0.23 2.14
N TYR A 139 -0.62 0.79 1.96
CA TYR A 139 -0.93 2.17 2.27
C TYR A 139 -0.94 2.98 0.98
N CYS A 140 -2.10 3.52 0.60
CA CYS A 140 -2.24 4.32 -0.60
C CYS A 140 -2.93 5.63 -0.26
N THR A 141 -2.44 6.76 -0.76
CA THR A 141 -3.10 8.06 -0.60
C THR A 141 -3.35 8.70 -1.95
N GLY A 142 -4.52 9.28 -2.13
CA GLY A 142 -4.91 9.93 -3.36
C GLY A 142 -6.25 10.67 -3.24
N PRO A 143 -6.70 11.36 -4.30
CA PRO A 143 -7.96 12.08 -4.34
C PRO A 143 -9.18 11.17 -4.17
N SER A 144 -9.05 9.87 -4.47
CA SER A 144 -10.15 8.89 -4.38
C SER A 144 -10.35 8.39 -2.93
N PRO A 145 -11.37 8.87 -2.19
CA PRO A 145 -11.53 8.54 -0.76
C PRO A 145 -11.84 7.06 -0.52
N ASN A 146 -12.41 6.37 -1.52
CA ASN A 146 -12.79 4.96 -1.40
C ASN A 146 -11.59 4.01 -1.35
N VAL A 147 -10.41 4.49 -1.75
CA VAL A 147 -9.18 3.68 -1.84
C VAL A 147 -8.05 4.28 -1.00
N SER A 148 -8.21 5.53 -0.54
CA SER A 148 -7.24 6.20 0.32
C SER A 148 -7.22 5.56 1.70
N SER A 149 -6.04 5.16 2.13
CA SER A 149 -5.71 4.85 3.50
C SER A 149 -5.79 6.12 4.36
N ASP A 150 -6.19 5.93 5.60
CA ASP A 150 -6.16 6.91 6.67
C ASP A 150 -4.89 6.70 7.52
N ALA A 151 -4.09 7.74 7.66
CA ALA A 151 -2.91 7.72 8.51
C ALA A 151 -3.26 7.43 9.97
N ALA A 152 -4.40 7.92 10.48
CA ALA A 152 -4.80 7.67 11.85
C ALA A 152 -5.10 6.18 12.09
N ALA A 153 -5.77 5.54 11.13
CA ALA A 153 -5.99 4.09 11.15
C ALA A 153 -4.67 3.31 11.08
N TYR A 154 -3.70 3.75 10.27
CA TYR A 154 -2.35 3.18 10.26
C TYR A 154 -1.67 3.28 11.63
N PHE A 155 -1.62 4.49 12.22
CA PHE A 155 -0.93 4.71 13.48
C PHE A 155 -1.58 3.96 14.65
N HIS A 156 -2.90 3.85 14.66
CA HIS A 156 -3.61 3.01 15.63
C HIS A 156 -3.23 1.52 15.49
N ALA A 157 -3.09 1.03 14.27
CA ALA A 157 -2.77 -0.37 14.01
C ALA A 157 -1.33 -0.75 14.41
N ILE A 158 -0.40 0.19 14.55
CA ILE A 158 1.01 -0.08 14.90
C ILE A 158 1.14 -0.80 16.25
N ASP A 159 0.24 -0.53 17.19
CA ASP A 159 0.22 -1.18 18.51
C ASP A 159 0.02 -2.71 18.40
N LYS A 160 -0.54 -3.19 17.27
CA LYS A 160 -0.68 -4.62 16.94
C LYS A 160 0.53 -5.19 16.20
N HIS A 161 1.59 -4.40 16.02
CA HIS A 161 2.84 -4.75 15.35
C HIS A 161 2.68 -5.42 13.97
N PRO A 162 1.89 -4.85 13.03
CA PRO A 162 1.62 -5.47 11.73
C PRO A 162 2.90 -5.68 10.90
N LEU A 163 3.91 -4.83 11.06
CA LEU A 163 5.20 -4.94 10.35
C LEU A 163 5.99 -6.21 10.70
N LEU A 164 5.85 -6.75 11.91
CA LEU A 164 6.50 -8.02 12.29
C LEU A 164 5.97 -9.21 11.48
N ARG A 165 4.75 -9.08 10.95
CA ARG A 165 4.07 -10.09 10.15
C ARG A 165 4.03 -9.73 8.67
N ALA A 166 4.53 -8.56 8.29
CA ALA A 166 4.48 -8.10 6.90
C ALA A 166 5.37 -8.97 6.02
N LYS A 167 4.78 -9.59 5.00
CA LYS A 167 5.48 -10.23 3.88
C LYS A 167 5.74 -9.24 2.76
N SER A 168 4.80 -8.35 2.49
CA SER A 168 5.02 -7.23 1.57
C SER A 168 4.48 -5.94 2.18
N VAL A 169 5.16 -4.84 1.91
CA VAL A 169 4.66 -3.50 2.23
C VAL A 169 4.64 -2.69 0.95
N LYS A 170 3.46 -2.18 0.62
CA LYS A 170 3.25 -1.25 -0.48
C LYS A 170 2.87 0.11 0.09
N PHE A 171 3.61 1.14 -0.29
CA PHE A 171 3.30 2.53 -0.03
C PHE A 171 3.13 3.25 -1.35
N VAL A 172 2.00 3.94 -1.56
CA VAL A 172 1.76 4.76 -2.75
C VAL A 172 1.22 6.11 -2.33
N SER A 173 1.97 7.17 -2.61
CA SER A 173 1.43 8.52 -2.61
C SER A 173 1.14 8.92 -4.05
N GLU A 174 -0.14 9.11 -4.38
CA GLU A 174 -0.55 9.67 -5.67
C GLU A 174 -0.05 11.11 -5.78
N GLU A 175 0.19 11.55 -7.02
CA GLU A 175 0.61 12.92 -7.28
C GLU A 175 -0.54 13.88 -7.01
N LEU A 176 -0.27 14.94 -6.26
CA LEU A 176 -1.25 16.02 -6.10
C LEU A 176 -1.34 16.79 -7.41
N SER A 177 -2.56 16.94 -7.92
CA SER A 177 -2.79 17.86 -9.03
C SER A 177 -2.37 19.28 -8.64
N ASN A 178 -2.00 20.12 -9.60
CA ASN A 178 -1.64 21.51 -9.33
C ASN A 178 -2.76 22.26 -8.58
N GLU A 179 -4.02 21.92 -8.85
CA GLU A 179 -5.18 22.49 -8.14
C GLU A 179 -5.25 22.02 -6.68
N ASP A 180 -4.94 20.75 -6.41
CA ASP A 180 -4.93 20.20 -5.05
C ASP A 180 -3.78 20.75 -4.20
N ARG A 181 -2.63 21.05 -4.81
CA ARG A 181 -1.44 21.64 -4.15
C ARG A 181 -1.74 22.97 -3.46
N GLU A 182 -2.75 23.71 -3.92
CA GLU A 182 -3.16 24.97 -3.30
C GLU A 182 -4.02 24.78 -2.04
N THR A 183 -4.46 23.55 -1.75
CA THR A 183 -5.36 23.26 -0.63
C THR A 183 -4.62 22.81 0.63
N VAL A 184 -4.92 23.43 1.77
CA VAL A 184 -4.38 23.05 3.09
C VAL A 184 -4.62 21.56 3.41
N VAL A 185 -5.78 21.04 3.00
CA VAL A 185 -6.18 19.65 3.26
C VAL A 185 -5.28 18.65 2.52
N ALA A 186 -4.83 18.97 1.30
CA ALA A 186 -3.91 18.11 0.57
C ALA A 186 -2.56 18.02 1.30
N TRP A 187 -2.02 19.15 1.77
CA TRP A 187 -0.79 19.20 2.54
C TRP A 187 -0.87 18.42 3.86
N GLU A 188 -1.97 18.53 4.60
CA GLU A 188 -2.15 17.75 5.84
C GLU A 188 -2.11 16.24 5.58
N ARG A 189 -2.78 15.77 4.51
CA ARG A 189 -2.71 14.36 4.09
C ARG A 189 -1.30 13.97 3.69
N LEU A 190 -0.59 14.87 3.02
CA LEU A 190 0.78 14.67 2.59
C LEU A 190 1.73 14.45 3.76
N PHE A 191 1.68 15.35 4.76
CA PHE A 191 2.46 15.24 5.98
C PHE A 191 2.09 13.98 6.77
N ALA A 192 0.81 13.62 6.80
CA ALA A 192 0.39 12.38 7.44
C ALA A 192 0.98 11.15 6.73
N SER A 193 0.98 11.15 5.39
CA SER A 193 1.52 10.08 4.55
C SER A 193 3.03 9.96 4.68
N SER A 194 3.75 11.08 4.72
CA SER A 194 5.21 11.08 4.88
C SER A 194 5.63 10.55 6.25
N ARG A 195 4.84 10.80 7.31
CA ARG A 195 5.03 10.17 8.61
C ARG A 195 4.81 8.65 8.57
N VAL A 196 3.84 8.17 7.80
CA VAL A 196 3.63 6.73 7.59
C VAL A 196 4.82 6.11 6.89
N LEU A 197 5.30 6.71 5.80
CA LEU A 197 6.50 6.23 5.09
C LEU A 197 7.72 6.21 6.01
N THR A 198 7.95 7.28 6.76
CA THR A 198 9.02 7.38 7.77
C THR A 198 8.94 6.24 8.77
N HIS A 199 7.74 5.94 9.28
CA HIS A 199 7.53 4.84 10.19
C HIS A 199 7.83 3.49 9.54
N ILE A 200 7.37 3.24 8.31
CA ILE A 200 7.68 2.01 7.56
C ILE A 200 9.19 1.80 7.42
N LEU A 201 9.92 2.84 7.04
CA LEU A 201 11.37 2.75 6.82
C LEU A 201 12.15 2.59 8.13
N SER A 202 11.71 3.27 9.20
CA SER A 202 12.38 3.26 10.49
C SER A 202 12.11 2.02 11.35
N ASN A 203 11.09 1.23 11.02
CA ASN A 203 10.68 0.08 11.82
C ASN A 203 10.94 -1.23 11.05
N PRO A 204 11.84 -2.10 11.55
CA PRO A 204 12.20 -3.35 10.90
C PRO A 204 11.02 -4.25 10.56
N GLY A 205 11.07 -4.84 9.37
CA GLY A 205 10.14 -5.84 8.88
C GLY A 205 10.84 -7.17 8.65
N PRO A 206 11.05 -8.01 9.68
CA PRO A 206 11.90 -9.21 9.57
C PRO A 206 11.35 -10.25 8.59
N GLN A 207 10.04 -10.23 8.32
CA GLN A 207 9.38 -11.13 7.38
C GLN A 207 9.19 -10.52 5.99
N VAL A 208 9.55 -9.25 5.79
CA VAL A 208 9.29 -8.53 4.55
C VAL A 208 10.19 -9.08 3.45
N VAL A 209 9.54 -9.54 2.38
CA VAL A 209 10.17 -10.05 1.16
C VAL A 209 10.14 -8.99 0.05
N SER A 210 9.13 -8.12 0.07
CA SER A 210 8.91 -7.12 -0.97
C SER A 210 8.55 -5.76 -0.38
N LEU A 211 9.26 -4.71 -0.82
CA LEU A 211 8.94 -3.31 -0.59
C LEU A 211 8.63 -2.64 -1.93
N ASP A 212 7.45 -2.03 -2.03
CA ASP A 212 7.04 -1.23 -3.19
C ASP A 212 6.68 0.16 -2.69
N LEU A 213 7.55 1.14 -2.94
CA LEU A 213 7.42 2.48 -2.41
C LEU A 213 7.34 3.47 -3.56
N THR A 214 6.18 4.12 -3.68
CA THR A 214 5.91 5.19 -4.63
C THR A 214 5.72 6.48 -3.87
N TYR A 215 6.57 7.47 -4.11
CA TYR A 215 6.57 8.74 -3.39
C TYR A 215 6.81 9.89 -4.36
N ASN A 216 5.78 10.70 -4.64
CA ASN A 216 5.81 11.67 -5.74
C ASN A 216 6.15 13.10 -5.29
N LEU A 217 6.96 13.25 -4.24
CA LEU A 217 7.14 14.56 -3.61
C LEU A 217 8.57 15.00 -3.55
N ASP A 218 8.77 16.21 -4.03
CA ASP A 218 9.96 16.99 -3.80
C ASP A 218 9.87 17.68 -2.44
N PHE A 219 10.73 17.26 -1.52
CA PHE A 219 10.84 17.88 -0.20
C PHE A 219 11.39 19.29 -0.26
N GLU A 220 12.16 19.62 -1.30
CA GLU A 220 12.66 20.97 -1.52
C GLU A 220 11.48 21.91 -1.77
N GLU A 221 10.51 21.50 -2.60
CA GLU A 221 9.30 22.27 -2.90
C GLU A 221 8.39 22.46 -1.66
N MET A 222 8.33 21.47 -0.75
CA MET A 222 7.55 21.61 0.49
C MET A 222 8.07 22.72 1.41
N SER A 223 9.38 22.98 1.39
CA SER A 223 10.02 23.92 2.31
C SER A 223 9.67 25.39 2.04
N GLU A 224 9.16 25.69 0.85
CA GLU A 224 8.85 27.06 0.41
C GLU A 224 7.39 27.48 0.66
N LEU A 225 6.44 26.53 0.73
CA LEU A 225 5.00 26.82 0.63
C LEU A 225 4.22 26.82 1.96
N VAL A 226 4.72 26.14 2.99
CA VAL A 226 4.02 25.97 4.28
C VAL A 226 5.00 26.32 5.39
N GLU A 227 4.51 26.86 6.52
CA GLU A 227 5.33 27.12 7.73
C GLU A 227 6.40 26.04 7.91
N PRO A 228 7.64 26.40 8.29
CA PRO A 228 8.82 25.53 8.26
C PRO A 228 8.63 24.31 9.18
N ARG A 229 7.90 23.33 8.68
CA ARG A 229 7.80 21.99 9.23
C ARG A 229 8.88 21.23 8.51
N PRO A 230 9.92 20.76 9.23
CA PRO A 230 10.94 19.95 8.59
C PRO A 230 10.23 18.75 7.98
N ALA A 231 10.29 18.65 6.66
CA ALA A 231 9.80 17.46 6.01
C ALA A 231 10.65 16.28 6.48
N PRO A 232 10.07 15.09 6.66
CA PRO A 232 10.84 13.94 7.11
C PRO A 232 11.98 13.69 6.13
N ASP A 233 13.20 13.76 6.66
CA ASP A 233 14.41 13.50 5.91
C ASP A 233 14.47 12.02 5.56
N ILE A 234 14.14 11.70 4.31
CA ILE A 234 14.19 10.33 3.79
C ILE A 234 15.62 9.78 3.87
N ASP A 235 16.66 10.61 3.70
CA ASP A 235 18.04 10.15 3.80
C ASP A 235 18.37 9.67 5.23
N VAL A 236 17.75 10.28 6.25
CA VAL A 236 17.84 9.79 7.64
C VAL A 236 17.14 8.43 7.79
N CYS A 237 15.98 8.26 7.15
CA CYS A 237 15.24 7.00 7.16
C CYS A 237 15.98 5.87 6.41
N HIS A 238 16.81 6.22 5.43
CA HIS A 238 17.57 5.25 4.63
C HIS A 238 18.78 4.69 5.36
N LYS A 239 19.43 5.51 6.21
CA LYS A 239 20.61 5.09 6.98
C LYS A 239 20.34 3.90 7.90
N THR A 240 19.08 3.68 8.28
CA THR A 240 18.68 2.66 9.25
C THR A 240 18.28 1.32 8.64
N MET A 241 18.11 1.20 7.33
CA MET A 241 17.76 -0.09 6.71
C MET A 241 19.00 -1.01 6.65
N SER A 242 19.08 -1.96 7.59
CA SER A 242 20.14 -2.97 7.63
C SER A 242 19.66 -4.36 7.19
N SER A 243 20.57 -5.25 6.79
CA SER A 243 20.24 -6.67 6.55
C SER A 243 19.68 -7.38 7.78
N SER A 244 20.08 -6.98 8.99
CA SER A 244 19.51 -7.54 10.22
C SER A 244 18.05 -7.16 10.40
N ASP A 245 17.64 -5.98 9.93
CA ASP A 245 16.26 -5.50 10.03
C ASP A 245 15.36 -6.11 8.95
N TYR A 246 15.95 -6.37 7.78
CA TYR A 246 15.28 -6.89 6.58
C TYR A 246 15.98 -8.13 6.01
N PRO A 247 16.14 -9.21 6.78
CA PRO A 247 16.93 -10.38 6.37
C PRO A 247 16.32 -11.17 5.20
N ARG A 248 15.02 -10.97 4.93
CA ARG A 248 14.29 -11.68 3.87
C ARG A 248 13.95 -10.80 2.67
N LEU A 249 14.35 -9.54 2.69
CA LEU A 249 13.96 -8.57 1.66
C LEU A 249 14.69 -8.88 0.35
N GLN A 250 13.92 -9.26 -0.65
CA GLN A 250 14.40 -9.72 -1.95
C GLN A 250 14.01 -8.81 -3.09
N HIS A 251 12.92 -8.05 -2.93
CA HIS A 251 12.36 -7.21 -3.98
C HIS A 251 12.17 -5.80 -3.46
N ILE A 252 12.78 -4.83 -4.14
CA ILE A 252 12.55 -3.41 -3.90
C ILE A 252 12.05 -2.79 -5.21
N ARG A 253 10.98 -2.01 -5.10
CA ARG A 253 10.51 -1.10 -6.15
C ARG A 253 10.44 0.30 -5.57
N LEU A 254 11.08 1.25 -6.24
CA LEU A 254 11.11 2.66 -5.89
C LEU A 254 10.59 3.47 -7.08
N HIS A 255 9.55 4.26 -6.85
CA HIS A 255 8.94 5.13 -7.86
C HIS A 255 8.89 6.60 -7.42
N ASN A 256 9.43 7.53 -8.23
CA ASN A 256 9.58 8.96 -7.94
C ASN A 256 10.53 9.33 -6.79
N TRP A 257 11.60 8.55 -6.61
CA TRP A 257 12.54 8.77 -5.50
C TRP A 257 13.73 9.65 -5.89
N ILE A 258 13.67 10.94 -5.56
CA ILE A 258 14.57 12.00 -6.05
C ILE A 258 16.06 11.79 -5.73
N SER A 259 16.39 11.20 -4.57
CA SER A 259 17.78 10.94 -4.20
C SER A 259 17.94 9.62 -3.47
N ILE A 260 18.74 8.72 -4.03
CA ILE A 260 19.24 7.55 -3.32
C ILE A 260 20.74 7.68 -3.30
N THR A 261 21.30 7.97 -2.13
CA THR A 261 22.76 7.91 -1.96
C THR A 261 23.21 6.48 -2.28
N SER A 262 24.08 6.35 -3.29
CA SER A 262 24.52 5.07 -3.86
C SER A 262 25.21 4.14 -2.86
N ASP A 263 25.75 4.70 -1.77
CA ASP A 263 26.71 4.01 -0.93
C ASP A 263 26.12 3.04 0.10
N ASP A 264 24.84 3.13 0.48
CA ASP A 264 24.39 2.48 1.72
C ASP A 264 23.15 1.59 1.62
N LEU A 265 22.10 2.00 0.90
CA LEU A 265 20.81 1.31 1.05
C LEU A 265 20.83 -0.10 0.44
N PHE A 266 21.24 -0.20 -0.83
CA PHE A 266 21.09 -1.45 -1.57
C PHE A 266 22.15 -2.48 -1.19
N VAL A 267 23.39 -2.04 -0.93
CA VAL A 267 24.54 -2.91 -0.70
C VAL A 267 24.36 -3.78 0.55
N ARG A 268 23.60 -3.28 1.53
CA ARG A 268 23.35 -3.97 2.79
C ARG A 268 22.25 -5.02 2.69
N LEU A 269 21.44 -5.02 1.64
CA LEU A 269 20.22 -5.82 1.52
C LEU A 269 20.41 -7.00 0.55
N PRO A 270 19.83 -8.19 0.84
CA PRO A 270 19.97 -9.38 0.00
C PRO A 270 19.03 -9.33 -1.22
N LEU A 271 19.14 -8.28 -2.04
CA LEU A 271 18.22 -7.98 -3.14
C LEU A 271 18.43 -8.90 -4.34
N SER A 272 17.35 -9.57 -4.74
CA SER A 272 17.28 -10.33 -5.98
C SER A 272 16.65 -9.54 -7.14
N SER A 273 15.79 -8.56 -6.82
CA SER A 273 15.13 -7.71 -7.80
C SER A 273 15.10 -6.27 -7.32
N LEU A 274 15.49 -5.36 -8.22
CA LEU A 274 15.43 -3.92 -8.01
C LEU A 274 14.69 -3.29 -9.18
N THR A 275 13.63 -2.55 -8.88
CA THR A 275 12.91 -1.71 -9.86
C THR A 275 13.06 -0.26 -9.46
N LEU A 276 13.63 0.55 -10.35
CA LEU A 276 13.74 2.00 -10.20
C LEU A 276 12.88 2.63 -11.30
N SER A 277 12.04 3.58 -10.96
CA SER A 277 11.16 4.22 -11.94
C SER A 277 10.93 5.67 -11.59
N ASP A 278 11.23 6.60 -12.48
CA ASP A 278 10.94 8.03 -12.35
C ASP A 278 11.55 8.68 -11.08
N GLY A 279 12.18 9.87 -11.23
CA GLY A 279 12.84 10.57 -10.12
C GLY A 279 14.11 9.92 -9.53
N VAL A 280 14.41 8.64 -9.78
CA VAL A 280 15.65 8.02 -9.27
C VAL A 280 16.87 8.54 -10.04
N MET A 281 17.57 9.48 -9.42
CA MET A 281 18.78 10.09 -9.99
C MET A 281 20.06 9.53 -9.35
N PHE A 282 21.03 9.22 -10.18
CA PHE A 282 22.43 9.01 -9.83
C PHE A 282 23.24 10.25 -10.23
N TYR A 283 24.33 10.56 -9.53
CA TYR A 283 25.19 11.66 -9.95
C TYR A 283 25.92 11.33 -11.25
N SER A 284 26.35 10.07 -11.39
CA SER A 284 27.08 9.63 -12.59
C SER A 284 26.77 8.17 -12.96
N LEU A 285 27.06 7.80 -14.21
CA LEU A 285 27.00 6.41 -14.66
C LEU A 285 27.97 5.50 -13.89
N THR A 286 29.16 6.00 -13.56
CA THR A 286 30.15 5.25 -12.78
C THR A 286 29.60 4.87 -11.41
N GLU A 287 28.98 5.83 -10.70
CA GLU A 287 28.35 5.58 -9.41
C GLU A 287 27.26 4.52 -9.50
N PHE A 288 26.41 4.59 -10.52
CA PHE A 288 25.40 3.58 -10.78
C PHE A 288 26.00 2.19 -11.03
N LEU A 289 27.04 2.09 -11.85
CA LEU A 289 27.72 0.82 -12.14
C LEU A 289 28.43 0.26 -10.89
N ASP A 290 29.04 1.12 -10.08
CA ASP A 290 29.68 0.75 -8.81
C ASP A 290 28.63 0.24 -7.81
N MET A 291 27.47 0.89 -7.74
CA MET A 291 26.33 0.40 -6.95
C MET A 291 25.91 -1.01 -7.40
N LEU A 292 25.73 -1.24 -8.71
CA LEU A 292 25.39 -2.56 -9.23
C LEU A 292 26.46 -3.62 -8.94
N ALA A 293 27.74 -3.26 -9.04
CA ALA A 293 28.87 -4.14 -8.72
C ALA A 293 28.80 -4.66 -7.28
N ARG A 294 28.26 -3.84 -6.37
CA ARG A 294 28.11 -4.13 -4.95
C ARG A 294 26.82 -4.90 -4.62
N LEU A 295 26.02 -5.27 -5.62
CA LEU A 295 24.81 -6.07 -5.48
C LEU A 295 24.99 -7.48 -6.08
N PRO A 296 25.82 -8.34 -5.46
CA PRO A 296 26.15 -9.64 -6.04
C PRO A 296 24.95 -10.57 -6.14
N SER A 297 23.88 -10.36 -5.38
CA SER A 297 22.68 -11.21 -5.41
C SER A 297 21.61 -10.74 -6.42
N LEU A 298 21.82 -9.59 -7.06
CA LEU A 298 20.83 -8.99 -7.96
C LEU A 298 20.68 -9.83 -9.23
N GLN A 299 19.46 -10.28 -9.49
CA GLN A 299 19.10 -11.09 -10.66
C GLN A 299 18.27 -10.31 -11.67
N SER A 300 17.47 -9.35 -11.19
CA SER A 300 16.59 -8.54 -12.03
C SER A 300 16.76 -7.07 -11.71
N LEU A 301 17.19 -6.29 -12.69
CA LEU A 301 17.21 -4.83 -12.63
C LEU A 301 16.26 -4.28 -13.69
N ILE A 302 15.27 -3.53 -13.25
CA ILE A 302 14.32 -2.85 -14.13
C ILE A 302 14.40 -1.35 -13.86
N ILE A 303 14.65 -0.58 -14.91
CA ILE A 303 14.76 0.87 -14.83
C ILE A 303 13.78 1.48 -15.83
N TYR A 304 12.91 2.36 -15.35
CA TYR A 304 12.01 3.18 -16.14
C TYR A 304 12.37 4.66 -15.93
N ASP A 305 12.78 5.34 -17.00
CA ASP A 305 13.11 6.76 -16.99
C ASP A 305 12.10 7.48 -17.90
N GLY A 306 11.12 8.17 -17.31
CA GLY A 306 10.00 8.81 -18.00
C GLY A 306 10.19 10.29 -18.37
N ASP A 307 10.89 11.07 -17.54
CA ASP A 307 11.02 12.52 -17.73
C ASP A 307 12.30 13.15 -17.16
N ASP A 308 12.97 12.51 -16.19
CA ASP A 308 14.17 13.03 -15.53
C ASP A 308 15.38 12.17 -15.86
N SER A 309 16.41 12.77 -16.46
CA SER A 309 17.64 12.04 -16.78
C SER A 309 18.12 11.28 -15.55
N LEU A 310 18.12 9.94 -15.63
CA LEU A 310 18.60 9.02 -14.59
C LEU A 310 19.97 9.40 -13.99
N PHE A 311 20.70 10.25 -14.71
CA PHE A 311 21.98 10.81 -14.32
C PHE A 311 21.89 12.33 -14.33
N ARG A 312 22.23 12.94 -13.20
CA ARG A 312 22.25 14.41 -13.02
C ARG A 312 23.21 15.09 -14.01
N ASP A 313 24.37 14.48 -14.21
CA ASP A 313 25.27 14.87 -15.29
C ASP A 313 24.67 14.35 -16.60
N SER A 314 23.98 15.25 -17.31
CA SER A 314 23.33 14.97 -18.59
C SER A 314 24.19 14.05 -19.45
N ILE A 315 23.73 12.82 -19.65
CA ILE A 315 24.30 11.93 -20.68
C ILE A 315 23.79 12.37 -22.06
N SER A 316 24.03 13.63 -22.40
CA SER A 316 23.94 14.07 -23.78
C SER A 316 25.04 13.44 -24.63
N ASP A 317 26.11 12.94 -24.02
CA ASP A 317 27.21 12.28 -24.69
C ASP A 317 27.12 10.75 -24.55
N LEU A 318 26.54 10.08 -25.55
CA LEU A 318 26.60 8.62 -25.70
C LEU A 318 28.05 8.09 -25.67
N ASN A 319 29.05 8.92 -26.02
CA ASN A 319 30.44 8.55 -25.89
C ASN A 319 30.88 8.47 -24.42
N ALA A 320 30.27 9.21 -23.49
CA ALA A 320 30.53 9.07 -22.07
C ALA A 320 30.00 7.73 -21.51
N ILE A 321 28.83 7.25 -21.99
CA ILE A 321 28.36 5.89 -21.68
C ILE A 321 29.33 4.87 -22.24
N SER A 322 29.67 5.00 -23.53
CA SER A 322 30.59 4.09 -24.20
C SER A 322 31.95 4.08 -23.50
N ASP A 323 32.50 5.22 -23.12
CA ASP A 323 33.78 5.35 -22.43
C ASP A 323 33.73 4.82 -21.00
N ALA A 324 32.64 5.02 -20.26
CA ALA A 324 32.46 4.43 -18.93
C ALA A 324 32.35 2.90 -19.01
N LEU A 325 31.55 2.39 -19.95
CA LEU A 325 31.46 0.96 -20.25
C LEU A 325 32.81 0.40 -20.72
N LEU A 326 33.55 1.14 -21.55
CA LEU A 326 34.87 0.74 -22.05
C LEU A 326 35.93 0.75 -20.95
N ARG A 327 35.95 1.77 -20.08
CA ARG A 327 36.80 1.84 -18.88
C ARG A 327 36.52 0.67 -17.94
N HIS A 328 35.26 0.32 -17.74
CA HIS A 328 34.92 -0.89 -16.98
C HIS A 328 35.28 -2.18 -17.72
N SER A 329 35.15 -2.25 -19.05
CA SER A 329 35.46 -3.47 -19.82
C SER A 329 36.96 -3.77 -19.94
N ARG A 330 37.82 -2.72 -19.92
CA ARG A 330 39.26 -2.84 -20.21
C ARG A 330 40.15 -2.88 -18.96
N ASN A 331 39.60 -2.62 -17.77
CA ASN A 331 40.35 -2.78 -16.53
C ASN A 331 40.33 -4.26 -16.07
N PRO A 332 41.45 -4.83 -15.59
CA PRO A 332 41.42 -6.04 -14.77
C PRO A 332 40.63 -5.71 -13.49
N GLY A 333 39.35 -6.05 -13.49
CA GLY A 333 38.35 -5.49 -12.56
C GLY A 333 37.01 -5.13 -13.20
N SER A 334 36.76 -5.52 -14.46
CA SER A 334 35.43 -5.44 -15.07
C SER A 334 34.36 -5.92 -14.09
N VAL A 335 33.33 -5.10 -13.90
CA VAL A 335 32.21 -5.44 -13.02
C VAL A 335 31.48 -6.61 -13.65
N VAL A 336 31.86 -7.81 -13.23
CA VAL A 336 31.08 -9.00 -13.52
C VAL A 336 29.85 -8.87 -12.63
N LEU A 337 28.67 -8.84 -13.24
CA LEU A 337 27.39 -9.00 -12.55
C LEU A 337 26.97 -10.46 -12.73
N PRO A 338 27.64 -11.43 -12.07
CA PRO A 338 27.56 -12.85 -12.43
C PRO A 338 26.16 -13.42 -12.28
N ASN A 339 25.33 -12.79 -11.45
CA ASN A 339 23.98 -13.23 -11.14
C ASN A 339 22.89 -12.42 -11.83
N LEU A 340 23.22 -11.31 -12.51
CA LEU A 340 22.22 -10.50 -13.19
C LEU A 340 21.75 -11.24 -14.44
N ARG A 341 20.50 -11.70 -14.41
CA ARG A 341 19.84 -12.46 -15.48
C ARG A 341 18.94 -11.59 -16.35
N LEU A 342 18.47 -10.48 -15.80
CA LEU A 342 17.59 -9.56 -16.49
C LEU A 342 18.07 -8.14 -16.22
N LEU A 343 18.52 -7.47 -17.27
CA LEU A 343 18.68 -6.03 -17.29
C LEU A 343 17.66 -5.46 -18.28
N LYS A 344 16.63 -4.79 -17.75
CA LYS A 344 15.66 -4.05 -18.56
C LYS A 344 15.83 -2.57 -18.30
N LEU A 345 16.39 -1.87 -19.28
CA LEU A 345 16.54 -0.41 -19.26
C LEU A 345 15.55 0.19 -20.27
N THR A 346 14.56 0.91 -19.77
CA THR A 346 13.57 1.61 -20.59
C THR A 346 13.77 3.11 -20.38
N ILE A 347 14.33 3.77 -21.40
CA ILE A 347 14.52 5.22 -21.41
C ILE A 347 13.50 5.79 -22.38
N ALA A 348 12.53 6.53 -21.86
CA ALA A 348 11.61 7.31 -22.65
C ALA A 348 12.17 8.73 -22.78
N ARG A 349 12.51 9.14 -24.01
CA ARG A 349 12.60 10.57 -24.33
C ARG A 349 11.23 11.00 -24.85
N ARG A 350 10.88 12.27 -24.62
CA ARG A 350 9.59 12.88 -25.02
C ARG A 350 9.17 12.59 -26.48
N ASP A 351 10.11 12.24 -27.37
CA ASP A 351 9.86 11.89 -28.77
C ASP A 351 10.25 10.45 -29.20
N SER A 352 10.81 9.61 -28.31
CA SER A 352 11.21 8.23 -28.66
C SER A 352 11.43 7.34 -27.43
N THR A 353 10.97 6.10 -27.49
CA THR A 353 11.24 5.08 -26.46
C THR A 353 12.34 4.13 -26.93
N VAL A 354 13.42 4.03 -26.15
CA VAL A 354 14.46 3.03 -26.37
C VAL A 354 14.38 2.01 -25.24
N THR A 355 14.09 0.76 -25.59
CA THR A 355 14.13 -0.36 -24.65
C THR A 355 15.34 -1.22 -24.95
N CYS A 356 16.28 -1.29 -24.00
CA CYS A 356 17.38 -2.23 -24.04
C CYS A 356 17.05 -3.38 -23.08
N ALA A 357 16.96 -4.60 -23.61
CA ALA A 357 16.85 -5.82 -22.82
C ALA A 357 18.11 -6.63 -23.04
N ILE A 358 18.88 -6.85 -21.98
CA ILE A 358 19.99 -7.80 -21.96
C ILE A 358 19.52 -8.98 -21.11
N SER A 359 19.37 -10.14 -21.77
CA SER A 359 18.96 -11.41 -21.18
C SER A 359 20.10 -12.41 -21.13
#